data_AF-A0A2W1F829-F1
#
_entry.id   AF-A0A2W1F829-F1
#
_cell.length_a   1.000
_cell.length_b   1.000
_cell.length_c   1.000
_cell.angle_alpha   90.00
_cell.angle_beta   90.00
_cell.angle_gamma   90.00
#
_symmetry.space_group_name_H-M   'P 1'
#
loop_
_entity.id
_entity.type
_entity.pdbx_description
1 polymer ?
#
loop_
_entity_poly.entity_id
_entity_poly.type
_entity_poly.pdbx_seq_one_letter_code
_entity_poly.pdbx_strand_id
1 'polypeptide(L)'
;MAFNNWDKLRKAQRDYPKPNKIAEVFVRKALKKSPKNPFLLAWEANLSLHLNHDAETAIRQVQQAWEQPGSNDVRLLSYLYEVLAEATRKSHRVLEISSVGDANSKKWQSAAKTLTRKQDREDFWSALGKVASRERCWEDFRLAVVQYNKEIKEGTTSPSAKKQAHYTQIIALQQAASQQSRIEGGEQKCKIYADLARGLLKQAYQAPQV
;
A
#
# COMPACT_ATOMS: atom_id res chain seq x y z
N MET A 1 16.50 23.66 -3.08
CA MET A 1 16.76 22.27 -3.48
C MET A 1 15.50 21.70 -4.10
N ALA A 2 15.58 21.07 -5.28
CA ALA A 2 14.44 20.44 -5.91
C ALA A 2 14.28 19.00 -5.40
N PHE A 3 13.18 18.73 -4.68
CA PHE A 3 12.80 17.39 -4.19
C PHE A 3 12.15 16.58 -5.32
N ASN A 4 12.90 16.32 -6.38
CA ASN A 4 12.34 15.72 -7.61
C ASN A 4 12.40 14.19 -7.63
N ASN A 5 12.92 13.54 -6.59
CA ASN A 5 12.95 12.09 -6.46
C ASN A 5 12.95 11.65 -4.99
N TRP A 6 12.69 10.35 -4.79
CA TRP A 6 12.65 9.72 -3.47
C TRP A 6 13.96 9.85 -2.69
N ASP A 7 15.11 9.71 -3.35
CA ASP A 7 16.41 9.70 -2.68
C ASP A 7 16.75 11.06 -2.07
N LYS A 8 16.37 12.16 -2.74
CA LYS A 8 16.50 13.52 -2.19
C LYS A 8 15.57 13.76 -1.02
N LEU A 9 14.35 13.24 -1.07
CA LEU A 9 13.44 13.29 0.08
C LEU A 9 14.05 12.55 1.28
N ARG A 10 14.50 11.31 1.08
CA ARG A 10 15.12 10.51 2.14
C ARG A 10 16.38 11.16 2.72
N LYS A 11 17.20 11.78 1.88
CA LYS A 11 18.37 12.54 2.35
C LYS A 11 17.95 13.67 3.29
N ALA A 12 16.98 14.49 2.90
CA ALA A 12 16.51 15.57 3.76
C ALA A 12 15.84 15.04 5.03
N GLN A 13 15.10 13.94 4.96
CA GLN A 13 14.52 13.31 6.16
C GLN A 13 15.59 12.82 7.15
N ARG A 14 16.81 12.47 6.70
CA ARG A 14 17.91 12.12 7.61
C ARG A 14 18.40 13.32 8.42
N ASP A 15 18.35 14.51 7.84
CA ASP A 15 18.69 15.76 8.53
C ASP A 15 17.63 16.11 9.60
N TYR A 16 16.44 15.51 9.52
CA TYR A 16 15.35 15.67 10.47
C TYR A 16 14.81 14.29 10.91
N PRO A 17 15.57 13.53 11.73
CA PRO A 17 15.29 12.11 11.99
C PRO A 17 14.00 11.85 12.77
N LYS A 18 13.41 12.88 13.38
CA LYS A 18 12.12 12.81 14.07
C LYS A 18 11.19 13.90 13.53
N PRO A 19 9.87 13.64 13.44
CA PRO A 19 8.89 14.69 13.20
C PRO A 19 9.06 15.80 14.25
N ASN A 20 9.37 17.01 13.81
CA ASN A 20 9.52 18.17 14.68
C ASN A 20 9.06 19.45 13.96
N LYS A 21 8.80 20.51 14.74
CA LYS A 21 8.34 21.81 14.19
C LYS A 21 9.32 22.43 13.19
N ILE A 22 10.63 22.14 13.32
CA ILE A 22 11.64 22.67 12.39
C ILE A 22 11.48 22.03 11.01
N ALA A 23 11.27 20.71 10.96
CA ALA A 23 10.98 19.98 9.74
C ALA A 23 9.69 20.48 9.08
N GLU A 24 8.64 20.75 9.87
CA GLU A 24 7.38 21.33 9.37
C GLU A 24 7.61 22.70 8.73
N VAL A 25 8.33 23.60 9.40
CA VAL A 25 8.67 24.93 8.86
C VAL A 25 9.51 24.81 7.60
N PHE A 26 10.47 23.88 7.57
CA PHE A 26 11.31 23.62 6.39
C PHE A 26 10.47 23.15 5.20
N VAL A 27 9.61 22.13 5.40
CA VAL A 27 8.74 21.59 4.35
C VAL A 27 7.78 22.65 3.84
N ARG A 28 7.14 23.44 4.73
CA ARG A 28 6.27 24.54 4.33
C ARG A 28 7.00 25.60 3.51
N LYS A 29 8.22 25.99 3.90
CA LYS A 29 9.04 26.93 3.11
C LYS A 29 9.40 26.36 1.74
N ALA A 30 9.67 25.06 1.65
CA ALA A 30 9.97 24.39 0.39
C ALA A 30 8.72 24.29 -0.51
N LEU A 31 7.55 23.96 0.06
CA LEU A 31 6.27 23.92 -0.65
C LEU A 31 5.84 25.29 -1.16
N LYS A 32 6.14 26.40 -0.47
CA LYS A 32 5.92 27.75 -1.03
C LYS A 32 6.64 27.97 -2.36
N LYS A 33 7.80 27.35 -2.55
CA LYS A 33 8.57 27.43 -3.81
C LYS A 33 8.16 26.37 -4.83
N SER A 34 7.56 25.27 -4.38
CA SER A 34 7.19 24.13 -5.23
C SER A 34 5.94 23.45 -4.69
N PRO A 35 4.76 24.10 -4.79
CA PRO A 35 3.53 23.67 -4.10
C PRO A 35 2.96 22.35 -4.63
N LYS A 36 3.33 22.00 -5.87
CA LYS A 36 2.90 20.78 -6.57
C LYS A 36 3.90 19.62 -6.44
N ASN A 37 4.83 19.69 -5.49
CA ASN A 37 5.84 18.66 -5.33
C ASN A 37 5.28 17.47 -4.52
N PRO A 38 5.08 16.28 -5.12
CA PRO A 38 4.44 15.17 -4.42
C PRO A 38 5.28 14.63 -3.24
N PHE A 39 6.60 14.69 -3.32
CA PHE A 39 7.50 14.22 -2.26
C PHE A 39 7.41 15.12 -1.02
N LEU A 40 7.34 16.43 -1.22
CA LEU A 40 7.15 17.39 -0.13
C LEU A 40 5.75 17.30 0.47
N LEU A 41 4.71 17.14 -0.36
CA LEU A 41 3.33 16.95 0.12
C LEU A 41 3.20 15.66 0.95
N ALA A 42 3.86 14.58 0.52
CA ALA A 42 3.90 13.33 1.29
C ALA A 42 4.59 13.53 2.65
N TRP A 43 5.67 14.30 2.69
CA TRP A 43 6.34 14.60 3.96
C TRP A 43 5.50 15.50 4.85
N GLU A 44 4.83 16.50 4.29
CA GLU A 44 3.90 17.36 5.01
C GLU A 44 2.76 16.54 5.64
N ALA A 45 2.16 15.62 4.89
CA ALA A 45 1.13 14.71 5.39
C ALA A 45 1.61 13.92 6.62
N ASN A 46 2.81 13.35 6.54
CA ASN A 46 3.40 12.61 7.65
C ASN A 46 3.66 13.51 8.88
N LEU A 47 4.14 14.74 8.68
CA LEU A 47 4.38 15.69 9.76
C LEU A 47 3.07 16.14 10.41
N SER A 48 2.03 16.44 9.63
CA SER A 48 0.69 16.77 10.14
C SER A 48 0.14 15.67 11.04
N LEU A 49 0.31 14.42 10.62
CA LEU A 49 -0.15 13.25 11.35
C LEU A 49 0.56 13.04 12.71
N HIS A 50 1.86 13.36 12.77
CA HIS A 50 2.69 13.10 13.94
C HIS A 50 2.81 14.29 14.90
N LEU A 51 2.72 15.53 14.40
CA LEU A 51 2.88 16.74 15.21
C LEU A 51 1.54 17.32 15.65
N ASN A 52 0.59 17.37 14.73
CA ASN A 52 -0.69 18.05 14.96
C ASN A 52 -1.82 17.07 15.27
N HIS A 53 -1.53 15.75 15.20
CA HIS A 53 -2.51 14.67 15.33
C HIS A 53 -3.73 14.84 14.40
N ASP A 54 -3.55 15.56 13.29
CA ASP A 54 -4.63 15.91 12.37
C ASP A 54 -4.69 14.89 11.23
N ALA A 55 -5.44 13.82 11.49
CA ALA A 55 -5.64 12.72 10.56
C ALA A 55 -6.33 13.16 9.25
N GLU A 56 -7.35 14.01 9.34
CA GLU A 56 -8.11 14.48 8.18
C GLU A 56 -7.25 15.35 7.25
N THR A 57 -6.43 16.24 7.82
CA THR A 57 -5.48 17.01 7.02
C THR A 57 -4.44 16.11 6.37
N ALA A 58 -3.90 15.11 7.08
CA ALA A 58 -2.96 14.16 6.50
C ALA A 58 -3.59 13.38 5.32
N ILE A 59 -4.85 12.93 5.45
CA ILE A 59 -5.58 12.25 4.37
C ILE A 59 -5.71 13.15 3.14
N ARG A 60 -6.13 14.42 3.32
CA ARG A 60 -6.23 15.39 2.21
C ARG A 60 -4.88 15.66 1.54
N GLN A 61 -3.81 15.78 2.32
CA GLN A 61 -2.46 16.00 1.80
C GLN A 61 -1.95 14.79 1.00
N VAL A 62 -2.24 13.56 1.46
CA VAL A 62 -1.96 12.34 0.68
C VAL A 62 -2.70 12.36 -0.66
N GLN A 63 -4.00 12.67 -0.65
CA GLN A 63 -4.80 12.76 -1.86
C GLN A 63 -4.24 13.83 -2.82
N GLN A 64 -3.86 14.99 -2.30
CA GLN A 64 -3.25 16.05 -3.09
C GLN A 64 -1.92 15.60 -3.73
N ALA A 65 -1.09 14.84 -2.99
CA ALA A 65 0.17 14.31 -3.50
C ALA A 65 -0.05 13.34 -4.67
N TRP A 66 -1.10 12.51 -4.63
CA TRP A 66 -1.43 11.57 -5.71
C TRP A 66 -1.79 12.25 -7.03
N GLU A 67 -2.36 13.45 -6.98
CA GLU A 67 -2.74 14.22 -8.18
C GLU A 67 -1.56 14.96 -8.83
N GLN A 68 -0.37 14.97 -8.20
CA GLN A 68 0.77 15.67 -8.76
C GLN A 68 1.60 14.79 -9.72
N PRO A 69 2.27 15.39 -10.71
CA PRO A 69 3.19 14.65 -11.58
C PRO A 69 4.30 13.94 -10.80
N GLY A 70 4.61 12.70 -11.17
CA GLY A 70 5.63 11.88 -10.51
C GLY A 70 5.15 11.12 -9.27
N SER A 71 3.84 11.16 -8.97
CA SER A 71 3.22 10.40 -7.87
C SER A 71 3.25 8.88 -8.08
N ASN A 72 3.56 8.40 -9.27
CA ASN A 72 3.62 6.96 -9.61
C ASN A 72 4.92 6.27 -9.14
N ASP A 73 5.88 6.99 -8.55
CA ASP A 73 7.07 6.35 -7.96
C ASP A 73 6.65 5.35 -6.87
N VAL A 74 7.04 4.09 -7.02
CA VAL A 74 6.61 3.00 -6.13
C VAL A 74 7.00 3.23 -4.67
N ARG A 75 8.16 3.84 -4.42
CA ARG A 75 8.65 4.11 -3.06
C ARG A 75 7.83 5.23 -2.42
N LEU A 76 7.48 6.24 -3.21
CA LEU A 76 6.57 7.30 -2.79
C LEU A 76 5.16 6.76 -2.52
N LEU A 77 4.61 5.92 -3.39
CA LEU A 77 3.29 5.31 -3.19
C LEU A 77 3.24 4.44 -1.92
N SER A 78 4.28 3.64 -1.66
CA SER A 78 4.38 2.88 -0.41
C SER A 78 4.41 3.77 0.82
N TYR A 79 5.14 4.89 0.78
CA TYR A 79 5.19 5.83 1.89
C TYR A 79 3.85 6.57 2.11
N LEU A 80 3.19 7.01 1.04
CA LEU A 80 1.85 7.58 1.12
C LEU A 80 0.83 6.58 1.66
N TYR A 81 0.97 5.29 1.32
CA TYR A 81 0.14 4.22 1.85
C TYR A 81 0.30 4.08 3.37
N GLU A 82 1.54 4.09 3.89
CA GLU A 82 1.81 4.05 5.35
C GLU A 82 1.13 5.21 6.07
N VAL A 83 1.33 6.43 5.56
CA VAL A 83 0.74 7.66 6.13
C VAL A 83 -0.78 7.59 6.10
N LEU A 84 -1.36 7.12 4.99
CA LEU A 84 -2.80 6.98 4.84
C LEU A 84 -3.36 5.94 5.80
N ALA A 85 -2.74 4.76 5.91
CA ALA A 85 -3.19 3.70 6.80
C ALA A 85 -3.25 4.19 8.25
N GLU A 86 -2.21 4.87 8.72
CA GLU A 86 -2.20 5.41 10.07
C GLU A 86 -3.18 6.57 10.25
N ALA A 87 -3.31 7.46 9.26
CA ALA A 87 -4.30 8.53 9.31
C ALA A 87 -5.74 7.99 9.34
N THR A 88 -6.06 6.97 8.55
CA THR A 88 -7.38 6.31 8.55
C THR A 88 -7.67 5.64 9.90
N ARG A 89 -6.69 4.95 10.51
CA ARG A 89 -6.84 4.39 11.87
C ARG A 89 -7.15 5.48 12.89
N LYS A 90 -6.41 6.59 12.87
CA LYS A 90 -6.61 7.72 13.79
C LYS A 90 -7.95 8.43 13.59
N SER A 91 -8.35 8.67 12.34
CA SER A 91 -9.64 9.31 12.01
C SER A 91 -10.82 8.48 12.52
N HIS A 92 -10.82 7.18 12.24
CA HIS A 92 -11.89 6.27 12.70
C HIS A 92 -11.74 5.80 14.15
N ARG A 93 -10.63 6.15 14.83
CA ARG A 93 -10.30 5.70 16.19
C ARG A 93 -10.30 4.17 16.34
N VAL A 94 -9.76 3.47 15.35
CA VAL A 94 -9.66 2.00 15.33
C VAL A 94 -8.20 1.54 15.33
N LEU A 95 -7.95 0.36 15.89
CA LEU A 95 -6.61 -0.25 15.91
C LEU A 95 -6.26 -0.96 14.59
N GLU A 96 -7.28 -1.49 13.90
CA GLU A 96 -7.10 -2.26 12.67
C GLU A 96 -8.06 -1.74 11.60
N ILE A 97 -7.58 -1.72 10.36
CA ILE A 97 -8.38 -1.44 9.16
C ILE A 97 -8.09 -2.56 8.16
N SER A 98 -9.11 -2.95 7.40
CA SER A 98 -8.93 -3.99 6.37
C SER A 98 -8.30 -3.47 5.08
N SER A 99 -8.49 -2.19 4.80
CA SER A 99 -8.01 -1.50 3.61
C SER A 99 -7.87 -0.01 3.92
N VAL A 100 -7.00 0.68 3.17
CA VAL A 100 -6.93 2.15 3.15
C VAL A 100 -7.92 2.80 2.18
N GLY A 101 -8.78 1.99 1.54
CA GLY A 101 -9.93 2.42 0.74
C GLY A 101 -9.72 2.44 -0.78
N ASP A 102 -10.82 2.55 -1.51
CA ASP A 102 -10.87 2.42 -2.97
C ASP A 102 -10.06 3.48 -3.73
N ALA A 103 -9.94 4.68 -3.17
CA ALA A 103 -9.17 5.76 -3.79
C ALA A 103 -7.69 5.35 -3.96
N ASN A 104 -7.09 4.76 -2.93
CA ASN A 104 -5.74 4.23 -3.00
C ASN A 104 -5.66 3.08 -4.02
N SER A 105 -6.59 2.13 -3.97
CA SER A 105 -6.63 1.00 -4.91
C SER A 105 -6.66 1.45 -6.37
N LYS A 106 -7.44 2.50 -6.69
CA LYS A 106 -7.48 3.10 -8.04
C LYS A 106 -6.13 3.72 -8.43
N LYS A 107 -5.41 4.36 -7.50
CA LYS A 107 -4.09 4.95 -7.78
C LYS A 107 -3.05 3.88 -8.09
N TRP A 108 -2.98 2.81 -7.30
CA TRP A 108 -2.10 1.67 -7.59
C TRP A 108 -2.44 1.01 -8.92
N GLN A 109 -3.72 0.77 -9.20
CA GLN A 109 -4.15 0.22 -10.50
C GLN A 109 -3.79 1.13 -11.68
N SER A 110 -3.97 2.44 -11.53
CA SER A 110 -3.62 3.42 -12.57
C SER A 110 -2.12 3.45 -12.83
N ALA A 111 -1.30 3.46 -11.78
CA ALA A 111 0.15 3.44 -11.90
C ALA A 111 0.64 2.13 -12.54
N ALA A 112 0.09 0.98 -12.15
CA ALA A 112 0.42 -0.32 -12.74
C ALA A 112 0.16 -0.35 -14.27
N LYS A 113 -0.91 0.29 -14.75
CA LYS A 113 -1.22 0.37 -16.20
C LYS A 113 -0.17 1.13 -17.00
N THR A 114 0.60 2.01 -16.37
CA THR A 114 1.69 2.75 -17.04
C THR A 114 2.96 1.93 -17.21
N LEU A 115 3.06 0.78 -16.52
CA LEU A 115 4.21 -0.10 -16.56
C LEU A 115 4.06 -1.11 -17.71
N THR A 116 4.97 -1.04 -18.68
CA THR A 116 4.93 -1.89 -19.87
C THR A 116 5.52 -3.28 -19.61
N ARG A 117 6.60 -3.36 -18.83
CA ARG A 117 7.28 -4.63 -18.54
C ARG A 117 6.53 -5.38 -17.45
N LYS A 118 6.34 -6.67 -17.68
CA LYS A 118 5.73 -7.59 -16.72
C LYS A 118 6.48 -7.62 -15.39
N GLN A 119 7.81 -7.72 -15.42
CA GLN A 119 8.63 -7.74 -14.20
C GLN A 119 8.40 -6.48 -13.35
N ASP A 120 8.30 -5.31 -13.99
CA ASP A 120 8.04 -4.05 -13.28
C ASP A 120 6.66 -4.07 -12.60
N ARG A 121 5.64 -4.67 -13.25
CA ARG A 121 4.31 -4.85 -12.65
C ARG A 121 4.33 -5.86 -11.49
N GLU A 122 5.07 -6.95 -11.63
CA GLU A 122 5.27 -7.93 -10.54
C GLU A 122 5.91 -7.27 -9.33
N ASP A 123 7.01 -6.55 -9.51
CA ASP A 123 7.71 -5.84 -8.45
C ASP A 123 6.82 -4.74 -7.82
N PHE A 124 6.01 -4.07 -8.64
CA PHE A 124 5.07 -3.06 -8.21
C PHE A 124 3.95 -3.63 -7.32
N TRP A 125 3.32 -4.75 -7.72
CA TRP A 125 2.33 -5.43 -6.89
C TRP A 125 2.96 -6.07 -5.64
N SER A 126 4.19 -6.56 -5.74
CA SER A 126 4.97 -7.02 -4.58
C SER A 126 5.20 -5.88 -3.57
N ALA A 127 5.50 -4.67 -4.04
CA ALA A 127 5.65 -3.50 -3.17
C ALA A 127 4.35 -3.13 -2.44
N LEU A 128 3.20 -3.13 -3.13
CA LEU A 128 1.89 -2.95 -2.51
C LEU A 128 1.62 -4.05 -1.47
N GLY A 129 1.90 -5.31 -1.81
CA GLY A 129 1.71 -6.43 -0.90
C GLY A 129 2.54 -6.28 0.38
N LYS A 130 3.81 -5.92 0.26
CA LYS A 130 4.70 -5.69 1.41
C LYS A 130 4.17 -4.59 2.32
N VAL A 131 3.84 -3.41 1.77
CA VAL A 131 3.34 -2.29 2.59
C VAL A 131 1.99 -2.63 3.23
N ALA A 132 1.05 -3.22 2.49
CA ALA A 132 -0.27 -3.60 3.00
C ALA A 132 -0.18 -4.66 4.12
N SER A 133 0.69 -5.66 3.96
CA SER A 133 0.90 -6.70 4.97
C SER A 133 1.49 -6.14 6.26
N ARG A 134 2.46 -5.22 6.18
CA ARG A 134 3.05 -4.55 7.33
C ARG A 134 2.01 -3.70 8.07
N GLU A 135 1.15 -3.02 7.32
CA GLU A 135 0.02 -2.26 7.86
C GLU A 135 -1.21 -3.12 8.21
N ARG A 136 -1.11 -4.46 8.13
CA ARG A 136 -2.21 -5.41 8.41
C ARG A 136 -3.50 -5.10 7.65
N CYS A 137 -3.40 -4.48 6.47
CA CYS A 137 -4.52 -4.20 5.58
C CYS A 137 -4.70 -5.40 4.65
N TRP A 138 -5.32 -6.48 5.17
CA TRP A 138 -5.33 -7.76 4.49
C TRP A 138 -6.17 -7.79 3.22
N GLU A 139 -7.14 -6.89 3.07
CA GLU A 139 -7.90 -6.77 1.82
C GLU A 139 -7.05 -6.19 0.69
N ASP A 140 -6.22 -5.18 0.98
CA ASP A 140 -5.28 -4.61 0.02
C ASP A 140 -4.14 -5.60 -0.30
N PHE A 141 -3.67 -6.34 0.70
CA PHE A 141 -2.70 -7.42 0.50
C PHE A 141 -3.26 -8.51 -0.43
N ARG A 142 -4.50 -8.95 -0.18
CA ARG A 142 -5.20 -9.92 -1.04
C ARG A 142 -5.34 -9.41 -2.46
N LEU A 143 -5.71 -8.14 -2.64
CA LEU A 143 -5.76 -7.51 -3.96
C LEU A 143 -4.40 -7.54 -4.66
N ALA A 144 -3.33 -7.16 -3.96
CA ALA A 144 -1.98 -7.16 -4.50
C ALA A 144 -1.54 -8.56 -4.94
N VAL A 145 -1.79 -9.58 -4.12
CA VAL A 145 -1.48 -10.99 -4.44
C VAL A 145 -2.26 -11.48 -5.65
N VAL A 146 -3.54 -11.13 -5.77
CA VAL A 146 -4.35 -11.50 -6.96
C VAL A 146 -3.77 -10.90 -8.22
N GLN A 147 -3.37 -9.62 -8.19
CA GLN A 147 -2.77 -8.98 -9.37
C GLN A 147 -1.39 -9.55 -9.69
N TYR A 148 -0.53 -9.72 -8.68
CA TYR A 148 0.76 -10.38 -8.83
C TYR A 148 0.65 -11.78 -9.46
N ASN A 149 -0.31 -12.58 -9.02
CA ASN A 149 -0.55 -13.92 -9.56
C ASN A 149 -1.05 -13.91 -11.00
N LYS A 150 -1.78 -12.87 -11.43
CA LYS A 150 -2.17 -12.70 -12.84
C LYS A 150 -0.94 -12.47 -13.71
N GLU A 151 -0.06 -11.55 -13.30
CA GLU A 151 1.19 -11.30 -14.02
C GLU A 151 2.00 -12.61 -14.13
N ILE A 152 2.20 -13.35 -13.03
CA ILE A 152 2.95 -14.61 -13.04
C ILE A 152 2.36 -15.64 -14.02
N LYS A 153 1.03 -15.82 -14.05
CA LYS A 153 0.38 -16.83 -14.91
C LYS A 153 0.62 -16.58 -16.40
N GLU A 154 0.74 -15.32 -16.81
CA GLU A 154 0.92 -14.92 -18.20
C GLU A 154 2.37 -15.09 -18.71
N GLY A 155 3.28 -15.73 -17.96
CA GLY A 155 4.62 -15.97 -18.47
C GLY A 155 5.34 -17.18 -17.93
N THR A 156 6.61 -17.30 -18.32
CA THR A 156 7.45 -18.48 -18.13
C THR A 156 8.12 -18.50 -16.77
N THR A 157 7.33 -18.54 -15.70
CA THR A 157 7.83 -18.55 -14.31
C THR A 157 8.09 -19.98 -13.83
N SER A 158 9.12 -20.15 -12.99
CA SER A 158 9.50 -21.47 -12.47
C SER A 158 8.34 -22.12 -11.68
N PRO A 159 8.26 -23.48 -11.66
CA PRO A 159 7.26 -24.19 -10.85
C PRO A 159 7.26 -23.79 -9.37
N SER A 160 8.46 -23.53 -8.81
CA SER A 160 8.62 -23.07 -7.43
C SER A 160 7.94 -21.71 -7.18
N ALA A 161 8.12 -20.74 -8.09
CA ALA A 161 7.48 -19.44 -7.96
C ALA A 161 5.94 -19.54 -8.05
N LYS A 162 5.42 -20.42 -8.92
CA LYS A 162 3.97 -20.69 -9.00
C LYS A 162 3.43 -21.32 -7.72
N LYS A 163 4.19 -22.23 -7.10
CA LYS A 163 3.85 -22.83 -5.80
C LYS A 163 3.83 -21.79 -4.68
N GLN A 164 4.84 -20.92 -4.61
CA GLN A 164 4.88 -19.83 -3.62
C GLN A 164 3.72 -18.85 -3.80
N ALA A 165 3.42 -18.45 -5.04
CA ALA A 165 2.29 -17.61 -5.39
C ALA A 165 0.94 -18.20 -4.95
N HIS A 166 0.76 -19.52 -5.13
CA HIS A 166 -0.43 -20.25 -4.69
C HIS A 166 -0.61 -20.22 -3.17
N TYR A 167 0.43 -20.57 -2.41
CA TYR A 167 0.35 -20.54 -0.94
C TYR A 167 0.20 -19.12 -0.39
N THR A 168 0.84 -18.14 -1.02
CA THR A 168 0.66 -16.73 -0.65
C THR A 168 -0.80 -16.30 -0.83
N GLN A 169 -1.47 -16.76 -1.90
CA GLN A 169 -2.89 -16.49 -2.13
C GLN A 169 -3.79 -17.13 -1.07
N ILE A 170 -3.50 -18.36 -0.64
CA ILE A 170 -4.20 -19.02 0.47
C ILE A 170 -4.08 -18.17 1.75
N ILE A 171 -2.86 -17.79 2.12
CA ILE A 171 -2.60 -17.00 3.33
C ILE A 171 -3.33 -15.66 3.26
N ALA A 172 -3.25 -14.97 2.11
CA ALA A 172 -3.92 -13.69 1.92
C ALA A 172 -5.44 -13.79 2.12
N LEU A 173 -6.07 -14.85 1.59
CA LEU A 173 -7.50 -15.10 1.77
C LEU A 173 -7.85 -15.44 3.21
N GLN A 174 -7.06 -16.27 3.90
CA GLN A 174 -7.31 -16.63 5.30
C GLN A 174 -7.21 -15.40 6.22
N GLN A 175 -6.15 -14.59 6.07
CA GLN A 175 -5.97 -13.38 6.87
C GLN A 175 -7.06 -12.35 6.60
N ALA A 176 -7.43 -12.15 5.32
CA ALA A 176 -8.55 -11.29 4.97
C ALA A 176 -9.87 -11.80 5.58
N ALA A 177 -10.15 -13.11 5.55
CA ALA A 177 -11.33 -13.69 6.17
C ALA A 177 -11.35 -13.45 7.70
N SER A 178 -10.25 -13.75 8.39
CA SER A 178 -10.12 -13.56 9.83
C SER A 178 -10.24 -12.10 10.27
N GLN A 179 -9.86 -11.16 9.40
CA GLN A 179 -10.06 -9.74 9.68
C GLN A 179 -11.51 -9.31 9.42
N GLN A 180 -12.12 -9.76 8.32
CA GLN A 180 -13.53 -9.46 8.01
C GLN A 180 -14.48 -10.03 9.06
N SER A 181 -14.16 -11.15 9.71
CA SER A 181 -14.98 -11.70 10.80
C SER A 181 -15.02 -10.81 12.05
N ARG A 182 -14.14 -9.81 12.15
CA ARG A 182 -14.08 -8.84 13.26
C ARG A 182 -14.69 -7.49 12.90
N ILE A 183 -15.10 -7.30 11.64
CA ILE A 183 -15.66 -6.06 11.13
C ILE A 183 -17.18 -6.26 10.96
N GLU A 184 -17.95 -5.31 11.48
CA GLU A 184 -19.41 -5.30 11.31
C GLU A 184 -19.80 -5.27 9.83
N GLY A 185 -20.69 -6.17 9.40
CA GLY A 185 -21.10 -6.32 7.99
C GLY A 185 -20.08 -7.07 7.12
N GLY A 186 -19.02 -7.65 7.72
CA GLY A 186 -17.98 -8.41 7.02
C GLY A 186 -18.31 -9.89 6.80
N GLU A 187 -19.46 -10.39 7.24
CA GLU A 187 -19.77 -11.83 7.32
C GLU A 187 -19.76 -12.50 5.95
N GLN A 188 -20.37 -11.84 4.95
CA GLN A 188 -20.41 -12.36 3.59
C GLN A 188 -19.01 -12.46 2.98
N LYS A 189 -18.20 -11.41 3.13
CA LYS A 189 -16.80 -11.40 2.65
C LYS A 189 -15.97 -12.45 3.37
N CYS A 190 -16.10 -12.56 4.68
CA CYS A 190 -15.46 -13.58 5.49
C CYS A 190 -15.76 -14.98 4.96
N LYS A 191 -17.04 -15.31 4.76
CA LYS A 191 -17.45 -16.62 4.24
C LYS A 191 -16.86 -16.89 2.86
N ILE A 192 -16.96 -15.93 1.92
CA ILE A 192 -16.42 -16.06 0.57
C ILE A 192 -14.91 -16.33 0.62
N TYR A 193 -14.16 -15.54 1.38
CA TYR A 193 -12.70 -15.69 1.45
C TYR A 193 -12.28 -17.00 2.13
N ALA A 194 -12.99 -17.42 3.19
CA ALA A 194 -12.74 -18.69 3.87
C ALA A 194 -13.03 -19.89 2.96
N ASP A 195 -14.14 -19.87 2.23
CA ASP A 195 -14.52 -20.96 1.31
C ASP A 195 -13.52 -21.07 0.15
N LEU A 196 -13.08 -19.94 -0.41
CA LEU A 196 -12.04 -19.90 -1.45
C LEU A 196 -10.70 -20.43 -0.93
N ALA A 197 -10.26 -19.98 0.26
CA ALA A 197 -9.03 -20.47 0.88
C ALA A 197 -9.07 -21.99 1.10
N ARG A 198 -10.19 -22.51 1.61
CA ARG A 198 -10.40 -23.95 1.81
C ARG A 198 -10.32 -24.73 0.49
N GLY A 199 -10.93 -24.21 -0.57
CA GLY A 199 -10.85 -24.79 -1.90
C GLY A 199 -9.42 -24.90 -2.42
N LEU A 200 -8.65 -23.81 -2.32
CA LEU A 200 -7.24 -23.77 -2.76
C LEU A 200 -6.33 -24.67 -1.90
N LEU A 201 -6.60 -24.78 -0.59
CA LEU A 201 -5.91 -25.72 0.30
C LEU A 201 -6.16 -27.17 -0.09
N LYS A 202 -7.43 -27.52 -0.36
CA LYS A 202 -7.78 -28.88 -0.80
C LYS A 202 -7.08 -29.24 -2.10
N GLN A 203 -7.05 -28.31 -3.07
CA GLN A 203 -6.31 -28.48 -4.32
C GLN A 203 -4.81 -28.70 -4.07
N ALA A 204 -4.20 -27.92 -3.17
CA ALA A 204 -2.79 -28.08 -2.83
C ALA A 204 -2.49 -29.43 -2.14
N TYR A 205 -3.40 -29.90 -1.29
CA TYR A 205 -3.27 -31.19 -0.60
C TYR A 205 -3.39 -32.37 -1.56
N GLN A 206 -4.28 -32.26 -2.56
CA GLN A 206 -4.52 -33.30 -3.56
C GLN A 206 -3.51 -33.29 -4.72
N ALA A 207 -2.66 -32.28 -4.82
CA ALA A 207 -1.67 -32.18 -5.88
C ALA A 207 -0.61 -33.30 -5.73
N PRO A 208 -0.19 -33.95 -6.84
CA PRO A 208 0.89 -34.93 -6.79
C PRO A 208 2.16 -34.31 -6.21
N GLN A 209 2.82 -35.01 -5.29
CA GLN A 209 4.14 -34.59 -4.83
C GLN A 209 5.14 -34.89 -5.95
N VAL A 210 5.63 -33.84 -6.61
CA VAL A 210 6.73 -33.89 -7.57
C VAL A 210 8.04 -33.65 -6.84
#